data_AF-A0A453D1M6-F1
#
_entry.id   AF-A0A453D1M6-F1
#
_cell.length_a   1.000
_cell.length_b   1.000
_cell.length_c   1.000
_cell.angle_alpha   90.00
_cell.angle_beta   90.00
_cell.angle_gamma   90.00
#
_symmetry.space_group_name_H-M   'P 1'
#
loop_
_entity.id
_entity.type
_entity.pdbx_description
1 polymer ?
#
loop_
_entity_poly.entity_id
_entity_poly.type
_entity_poly.pdbx_seq_one_letter_code
_entity_poly.pdbx_strand_id
1 'polypeptide(L)'
;MQEKVLSALSEAGLFTSGSLVREKVLFCSTEIGRTSFVRQLEPDWHIDSSPEIVHQLSRFIKYQLHISPQQTERVSPNVFSSASLEQFFGGLDQR
;
A
#
# COMPACT_ATOMS: atom_id res chain seq x y z
N MET A 1 6.36 15.94 13.83
CA MET A 1 6.75 14.99 12.76
C MET A 1 5.61 14.81 11.76
N GLN A 2 4.40 14.47 12.22
CA GLN A 2 3.21 14.29 11.37
C GLN A 2 2.90 15.50 10.49
N GLU A 3 2.83 16.72 11.04
CA GLU A 3 2.58 17.94 10.24
C GLU A 3 3.61 18.18 9.14
N LYS A 4 4.88 17.82 9.37
CA LYS A 4 5.93 17.93 8.34
C LYS A 4 5.69 16.94 7.20
N VAL A 5 5.24 15.73 7.53
CA VAL A 5 4.88 14.72 6.53
C VAL A 5 3.66 15.18 5.74
N LEU A 6 2.62 15.69 6.40
CA LEU A 6 1.44 16.22 5.71
C LEU A 6 1.78 17.41 4.80
N SER A 7 2.68 18.30 5.22
CA SER A 7 3.17 19.39 4.36
C SER A 7 3.86 18.85 3.11
N ALA A 8 4.79 17.91 3.28
CA ALA A 8 5.52 17.31 2.15
C ALA A 8 4.59 16.57 1.17
N LEU A 9 3.60 15.82 1.67
CA LEU A 9 2.60 15.16 0.82
C LEU A 9 1.73 16.19 0.06
N SER A 10 1.39 17.31 0.71
CA SER A 10 0.65 18.40 0.09
C SER A 10 1.47 19.08 -1.01
N GLU A 11 2.75 19.37 -0.75
CA GLU A 11 3.69 19.98 -1.70
C GLU A 11 3.94 19.06 -2.91
N ALA A 12 3.89 17.74 -2.72
CA ALA A 12 3.93 16.75 -3.79
C ALA A 12 2.62 16.64 -4.60
N GLY A 13 1.58 17.41 -4.26
CA GLY A 13 0.31 17.44 -4.97
C GLY A 13 -0.64 16.28 -4.67
N LEU A 14 -0.39 15.51 -3.60
CA LEU A 14 -1.18 14.31 -3.29
C LEU A 14 -2.59 14.61 -2.75
N PHE A 15 -2.83 15.80 -2.20
CA PHE A 15 -4.14 16.19 -1.66
C PHE A 15 -5.00 17.04 -2.62
N THR A 16 -4.84 16.85 -3.92
CA THR A 16 -5.64 17.52 -4.96
C THR A 16 -7.01 16.85 -5.15
N SER A 17 -7.97 17.54 -5.79
CA SER A 17 -9.32 17.00 -6.03
C SER A 17 -9.27 15.69 -6.81
N GLY A 18 -9.91 14.64 -6.29
CA GLY A 18 -9.89 13.29 -6.87
C GLY A 18 -8.70 12.42 -6.44
N SER A 19 -7.81 12.94 -5.59
CA SER A 19 -6.64 12.24 -5.07
C SER A 19 -6.82 11.83 -3.59
N LEU A 20 -5.72 11.66 -2.86
CA LEU A 20 -5.69 11.28 -1.45
C LEU A 20 -6.47 12.30 -0.59
N VAL A 21 -7.23 11.81 0.37
CA VAL A 21 -7.96 12.65 1.35
C VAL A 21 -7.07 12.82 2.58
N ARG A 22 -6.73 14.07 2.94
CA ARG A 22 -5.82 14.39 4.05
C ARG A 22 -6.24 13.74 5.37
N GLU A 23 -7.54 13.73 5.64
CA GLU A 23 -8.14 13.20 6.87
C GLU A 23 -8.11 11.66 6.93
N LYS A 24 -7.78 10.98 5.81
CA LYS A 24 -7.62 9.52 5.75
C LYS A 24 -6.17 9.07 5.94
N VAL A 25 -5.24 9.99 6.17
CA VAL A 25 -3.82 9.64 6.44
C VAL A 25 -3.66 9.24 7.90
N LEU A 26 -3.30 7.99 8.13
CA LEU A 26 -2.99 7.45 9.45
C LEU A 26 -1.48 7.33 9.64
N PHE A 27 -1.01 7.67 10.84
CA PHE A 27 0.41 7.59 11.20
C PHE A 27 0.65 6.50 12.23
N CYS A 28 1.64 5.64 11.98
CA CYS A 28 2.21 4.73 12.97
C CYS A 28 3.72 4.63 12.77
N SER A 29 4.46 4.29 13.82
CA SER A 29 5.93 4.21 13.78
C SER A 29 6.46 2.79 13.71
N THR A 30 5.58 1.78 13.70
CA THR A 30 5.96 0.37 13.77
C THR A 30 5.19 -0.44 12.74
N GLU A 31 5.81 -1.52 12.26
CA GLU A 31 5.15 -2.47 11.36
C GLU A 31 3.91 -3.10 12.00
N ILE A 32 3.97 -3.38 13.31
CA ILE A 32 2.83 -3.88 14.08
C ILE A 32 1.66 -2.89 14.03
N GLY A 33 1.93 -1.58 14.18
CA GLY A 33 0.91 -0.54 14.07
C GLY A 33 0.25 -0.52 12.69
N ARG A 34 1.05 -0.67 11.63
CA ARG A 34 0.57 -0.74 10.24
C ARG A 34 -0.31 -1.97 10.01
N THR A 35 0.12 -3.16 10.42
CA THR A 35 -0.69 -4.39 10.36
C THR A 35 -1.99 -4.23 11.17
N SER A 36 -1.93 -3.62 12.35
CA SER A 36 -3.10 -3.38 13.21
C SER A 36 -4.13 -2.46 12.55
N PHE A 37 -3.68 -1.35 11.93
CA PHE A 37 -4.57 -0.46 11.20
C PHE A 37 -5.23 -1.16 10.02
N VAL A 38 -4.45 -1.87 9.20
CA VAL A 38 -4.99 -2.57 8.03
C VAL A 38 -6.04 -3.61 8.44
N ARG A 39 -5.81 -4.35 9.53
CA ARG A 39 -6.80 -5.31 10.05
C ARG A 39 -8.08 -4.69 10.57
N GLN A 40 -8.03 -3.47 11.11
CA GLN A 40 -9.22 -2.78 11.61
C GLN A 40 -9.98 -2.05 10.50
N LEU A 41 -9.27 -1.58 9.48
CA LEU A 41 -9.87 -0.95 8.30
C LEU A 41 -10.51 -1.96 7.35
N GLU A 42 -10.02 -3.21 7.36
CA GLU A 42 -10.49 -4.32 6.52
C GLU A 42 -10.61 -3.94 5.02
N PRO A 43 -9.55 -3.37 4.39
CA PRO A 43 -9.65 -2.98 3.00
C PRO A 43 -9.68 -4.21 2.07
N ASP A 44 -10.37 -4.09 0.94
CA ASP A 44 -10.34 -5.11 -0.11
C ASP A 44 -8.93 -5.28 -0.71
N TRP A 45 -8.20 -4.18 -0.85
CA TRP A 45 -6.86 -4.12 -1.41
C TRP A 45 -5.84 -3.57 -0.41
N HIS A 46 -4.67 -4.18 -0.37
CA HIS A 46 -3.51 -3.65 0.35
C HIS A 46 -2.27 -3.66 -0.55
N ILE A 47 -1.53 -2.54 -0.55
CA ILE A 47 -0.29 -2.38 -1.30
C ILE A 47 0.81 -2.03 -0.32
N ASP A 48 1.89 -2.80 -0.30
CA ASP A 48 3.05 -2.56 0.58
C ASP A 48 4.33 -3.11 -0.06
N SER A 49 5.48 -2.66 0.43
CA SER A 49 6.80 -3.14 0.01
C SER A 49 7.43 -4.11 1.01
N SER A 50 6.93 -4.19 2.25
CA SER A 50 7.41 -5.10 3.29
C SER A 50 6.86 -6.53 3.06
N PRO A 51 7.73 -7.53 2.80
CA PRO A 51 7.27 -8.90 2.61
C PRO A 51 6.68 -9.49 3.89
N GLU A 52 7.20 -9.12 5.07
CA GLU A 52 6.66 -9.54 6.38
C GLU A 52 5.21 -9.09 6.57
N ILE A 53 4.87 -7.85 6.22
CA ILE A 53 3.52 -7.32 6.38
C ILE A 53 2.55 -8.00 5.41
N VAL A 54 2.93 -8.12 4.15
CA VAL A 54 2.13 -8.82 3.13
C VAL A 54 1.88 -10.27 3.55
N HIS A 55 2.90 -10.95 4.10
CA HIS A 55 2.77 -12.30 4.59
C HIS A 55 1.79 -12.39 5.78
N GLN A 56 1.91 -11.51 6.78
CA GLN A 56 1.04 -11.48 7.96
C GLN A 56 -0.43 -11.19 7.61
N LEU A 57 -0.66 -10.34 6.61
CA LEU A 57 -1.99 -9.88 6.19
C LEU A 57 -2.68 -10.81 5.19
N SER A 58 -1.98 -11.80 4.63
CA SER A 58 -2.49 -12.70 3.58
C SER A 58 -3.75 -13.49 3.93
N ARG A 59 -4.04 -13.69 5.22
CA ARG A 59 -5.29 -14.35 5.66
C ARG A 59 -6.45 -13.40 5.93
N PHE A 60 -6.21 -12.09 5.93
CA PHE A 60 -7.20 -11.08 6.30
C PHE A 60 -7.63 -10.22 5.11
N ILE A 61 -6.77 -10.04 4.11
CA ILE A 61 -6.99 -9.14 2.99
C ILE A 61 -7.31 -9.91 1.72
N LYS A 62 -8.33 -9.46 0.98
CA LYS A 62 -8.80 -10.16 -0.22
C LYS A 62 -7.80 -10.12 -1.37
N TYR A 63 -7.16 -8.97 -1.59
CA TYR A 63 -6.16 -8.78 -2.63
C TYR A 63 -4.98 -7.96 -2.12
N GLN A 64 -3.77 -8.42 -2.38
CA GLN A 64 -2.55 -7.74 -1.96
C GLN A 64 -1.61 -7.56 -3.14
N LEU A 65 -0.95 -6.40 -3.21
CA LEU A 65 0.13 -6.14 -4.16
C LEU A 65 1.42 -5.86 -3.39
N HIS A 66 2.38 -6.77 -3.53
CA HIS A 66 3.74 -6.59 -3.04
C HIS A 66 4.58 -5.87 -4.10
N ILE A 67 5.09 -4.68 -3.76
CA ILE A 67 6.02 -3.93 -4.63
C ILE A 67 7.45 -4.21 -4.20
N SER A 68 8.21 -4.90 -5.05
CA SER A 68 9.61 -5.25 -4.80
C SER A 68 10.38 -5.29 -6.11
N PRO A 69 11.55 -4.62 -6.20
CA PRO A 69 12.41 -4.68 -7.40
C PRO A 69 12.97 -6.08 -7.66
N GLN A 70 13.01 -6.93 -6.63
CA GLN A 70 13.42 -8.32 -6.73
C GLN A 70 12.18 -9.19 -6.92
N GLN A 71 12.25 -10.13 -7.86
CA GLN A 71 11.18 -11.08 -8.09
C GLN A 71 11.06 -12.01 -6.89
N THR A 72 10.08 -11.75 -6.04
CA THR A 72 9.74 -12.60 -4.89
C THR A 72 8.85 -13.74 -5.35
N GLU A 73 9.09 -14.95 -4.85
CA GLU A 73 8.16 -16.06 -5.06
C GLU A 73 6.78 -15.74 -4.47
N ARG A 74 5.74 -16.24 -5.13
CA ARG A 74 4.36 -15.96 -4.73
C ARG A 74 4.05 -16.65 -3.40
N VAL A 75 3.94 -15.85 -2.35
CA VAL A 75 3.73 -16.32 -0.96
C VAL A 75 2.31 -16.86 -0.73
N SER A 76 1.31 -16.38 -1.48
CA SER A 76 -0.10 -16.75 -1.33
C SER A 76 -0.91 -16.42 -2.60
N PRO A 77 -2.01 -17.14 -2.94
CA PRO A 77 -2.82 -16.87 -4.13
C PRO A 77 -3.44 -15.47 -4.18
N ASN A 78 -3.68 -14.82 -3.05
CA ASN A 78 -4.19 -13.46 -2.99
C ASN A 78 -3.09 -12.38 -3.04
N VAL A 79 -1.82 -12.77 -3.18
CA VAL A 79 -0.69 -11.85 -3.29
C VAL A 79 -0.22 -11.80 -4.75
N PHE A 80 -0.28 -10.59 -5.32
CA PHE A 80 0.34 -10.22 -6.57
C PHE A 80 1.69 -9.57 -6.30
N SER A 81 2.62 -9.64 -7.25
CA SER A 81 3.95 -9.04 -7.13
C SER A 81 4.27 -8.23 -8.38
N SER A 82 4.90 -7.07 -8.20
CA SER A 82 5.36 -6.21 -9.30
C SER A 82 6.62 -5.46 -8.87
N ALA A 83 7.47 -5.05 -9.82
CA ALA A 83 8.64 -4.25 -9.51
C ALA A 83 8.29 -2.79 -9.20
N SER A 84 7.18 -2.29 -9.74
CA SER A 84 6.68 -0.94 -9.50
C SER A 84 5.17 -0.82 -9.72
N LEU A 85 4.59 0.31 -9.30
CA LEU A 85 3.19 0.63 -9.55
C LEU A 85 2.93 0.87 -11.05
N GLU A 86 3.85 1.52 -11.74
CA GLU A 86 3.78 1.79 -13.17
C GLU A 86 3.78 0.49 -13.97
N GLN A 87 4.61 -0.48 -13.60
CA GLN A 87 4.59 -1.80 -14.26
C GLN A 87 3.25 -2.52 -14.04
N PHE A 88 2.67 -2.42 -12.84
CA PHE A 88 1.42 -3.12 -12.51
C PHE A 88 0.21 -2.48 -13.19
N PHE A 89 0.11 -1.14 -13.14
CA PHE A 89 -1.03 -0.39 -13.66
C PHE A 89 -0.87 0.09 -15.12
N GLY A 90 0.35 0.24 -15.64
CA GLY A 90 0.61 0.73 -17.00
C GLY A 90 0.11 -0.20 -18.11
N GLY A 91 -0.21 -1.46 -17.80
CA GLY A 91 -0.91 -2.36 -18.73
C GLY A 91 -2.41 -2.07 -18.88
N LEU A 92 -2.99 -1.20 -18.05
CA LEU A 92 -4.42 -0.86 -18.10
C LEU A 92 -4.75 0.12 -19.24
N ASP A 93 -3.79 0.91 -19.72
CA ASP A 93 -3.98 1.86 -20.82
C ASP A 93 -4.05 1.18 -22.21
N GLN A 94 -3.83 -0.13 -22.29
CA GLN A 94 -3.89 -0.92 -23.53
C GLN A 94 -5.19 -1.74 -23.69
N ARG A 95 -6.25 -1.44 -22.93
CA ARG A 95 -7.55 -2.13 -23.02
C ARG A 95 -8.71 -1.20 -23.31
#